data_AF-A0A0H3CP97-F1
#
_entry.id   AF-A0A0H3CP97-F1
#
_cell.length_a   1.000
_cell.length_b   1.000
_cell.length_c   1.000
_cell.angle_alpha   90.00
_cell.angle_beta   90.00
_cell.angle_gamma   90.00
#
_symmetry.space_group_name_H-M   'P 1'
#
loop_
_entity.id
_entity.type
_entity.pdbx_description
1 polymer ?
#
loop_
_entity_poly.entity_id
_entity_poly.type
_entity_poly.pdbx_seq_one_letter_code
_entity_poly.pdbx_strand_id
1 'polypeptide(L)'
;MSVNRYEWVACDEHACHCDVVESAEGDMVDYEDYAALEARCSALAAENAGLKSIQEWAVADVFKTGAKRFESTKAAGFDTDDCLHDAVLVMLSELQTPATDAFLAEVRAHDLNAFIRHHSAELDAHIKNGGEQFDEKSVRIRDIIVSARLFREQIRKEAAQ
;
A
#
# COMPACT_ATOMS: atom_id res chain seq x y z
N MET A 1 2.61 3.73 3.80
CA MET A 1 2.92 5.15 3.91
C MET A 1 2.96 5.41 5.39
N SER A 2 4.12 5.78 5.93
CA SER A 2 4.18 6.17 7.34
C SER A 2 3.76 7.62 7.40
N VAL A 3 2.62 7.89 8.02
CA VAL A 3 2.19 9.26 8.29
C VAL A 3 2.98 9.74 9.48
N ASN A 4 3.80 10.77 9.28
CA ASN A 4 4.46 11.43 10.39
C ASN A 4 3.45 12.36 11.07
N ARG A 5 3.46 12.33 12.40
CA ARG A 5 2.59 13.16 13.23
C ARG A 5 3.45 14.22 13.90
N TYR A 6 2.88 15.40 14.02
CA TYR A 6 3.59 16.58 14.49
C TYR A 6 2.76 17.31 15.55
N GLU A 7 3.44 17.91 16.51
CA GLU A 7 2.83 18.74 17.54
C GLU A 7 3.58 20.05 17.71
N TRP A 8 2.87 21.07 18.19
CA TRP A 8 3.48 22.34 18.55
C TRP A 8 4.09 22.25 19.95
N VAL A 9 5.37 22.57 20.07
CA VAL A 9 6.03 22.71 21.37
C VAL A 9 5.96 24.17 21.80
N ALA A 10 5.42 24.40 22.98
CA ALA A 10 5.46 25.71 23.62
C ALA A 10 6.86 25.97 24.20
N CYS A 11 7.42 27.14 23.93
CA CYS A 11 8.63 27.63 24.56
C CYS A 11 8.26 28.58 25.71
N ASP A 12 8.62 28.19 26.93
CA ASP A 12 8.38 28.99 28.14
C ASP A 12 9.16 30.32 28.12
N GLU A 13 10.27 30.39 27.38
CA GLU A 13 11.14 31.58 27.30
C GLU A 13 10.49 32.73 26.52
N HIS A 14 9.62 32.41 25.56
CA HIS A 14 8.97 33.39 24.69
C HIS A 14 7.43 33.38 24.76
N ALA A 15 6.84 32.48 25.57
CA ALA A 15 5.40 32.23 25.61
C ALA A 15 4.81 32.04 24.19
N CYS A 16 5.53 31.34 23.32
CA CYS A 16 5.12 31.10 21.94
C CYS A 16 5.28 29.63 21.55
N HIS A 17 4.52 29.20 20.55
CA HIS A 17 4.71 27.92 19.89
C HIS A 17 5.73 28.11 18.77
N CYS A 18 7.01 27.99 19.08
CA CYS A 18 8.08 28.28 18.11
C CYS A 18 8.46 27.09 17.24
N ASP A 19 8.21 25.86 17.70
CA ASP A 19 8.71 24.66 17.02
C ASP A 19 7.62 23.62 16.79
N VAL A 20 7.66 23.02 15.62
CA VAL A 20 6.88 21.83 15.25
C VAL A 20 7.82 20.64 15.33
N VAL A 21 7.50 19.66 16.18
CA VAL A 21 8.31 18.46 16.38
C VAL A 21 7.51 17.22 16.02
N GLU A 22 8.19 16.16 15.59
CA GLU A 22 7.57 14.85 15.41
C GLU A 22 7.12 14.29 16.76
N SER A 23 5.86 13.86 16.82
CA SER A 23 5.24 13.27 18.01
C SER A 23 4.38 12.09 17.59
N ALA A 24 4.45 10.98 18.32
CA ALA A 24 3.64 9.80 18.01
C ALA A 24 2.12 10.05 18.10
N GLU A 25 1.74 11.03 18.91
CA GLU A 25 0.35 11.41 19.23
C GLU A 25 -0.01 12.79 18.69
N GLY A 26 0.88 13.41 17.91
CA GLY A 26 0.71 14.76 17.38
C GLY A 26 -0.56 14.94 16.56
N ASP A 27 -1.17 16.13 16.71
CA ASP A 27 -2.44 16.51 16.07
C ASP A 27 -2.28 16.94 14.61
N MET A 28 -1.06 17.24 14.17
CA MET A 28 -0.76 17.73 12.83
C MET A 28 -0.14 16.65 11.97
N VAL A 29 -0.38 16.73 10.67
CA VAL A 29 0.17 15.87 9.63
C VAL A 29 0.52 16.76 8.44
N ASP A 30 1.57 16.42 7.70
CA ASP A 30 1.91 17.12 6.47
C ASP A 30 0.78 17.04 5.44
N TYR A 31 0.49 18.17 4.79
CA TYR A 31 -0.62 18.26 3.85
C TYR A 31 -0.48 17.26 2.69
N GLU A 32 0.74 17.04 2.19
CA GLU A 32 1.01 16.10 1.10
C GLU A 32 0.68 14.65 1.50
N ASP A 33 1.00 14.28 2.74
CA ASP A 33 0.67 12.96 3.30
C ASP A 33 -0.84 12.78 3.44
N TYR A 34 -1.54 13.82 3.91
CA TYR A 34 -3.00 13.80 4.04
C TYR A 34 -3.68 13.70 2.67
N ALA A 35 -3.26 14.51 1.69
CA ALA A 35 -3.82 14.51 0.34
C ALA A 35 -3.62 13.15 -0.36
N ALA A 36 -2.46 12.53 -0.18
CA ALA A 36 -2.19 11.19 -0.69
C ALA A 36 -3.10 10.13 -0.05
N LEU A 37 -3.35 10.22 1.27
CA LEU A 37 -4.25 9.31 1.97
C LEU A 37 -5.70 9.47 1.51
N GLU A 38 -6.18 10.71 1.37
CA GLU A 38 -7.53 11.02 0.89
C GLU A 38 -7.76 10.53 -0.55
N ALA A 39 -6.77 10.68 -1.43
CA ALA A 39 -6.82 10.15 -2.79
C ALA A 39 -6.96 8.62 -2.81
N ARG A 40 -6.21 7.91 -1.95
CA ARG A 40 -6.32 6.45 -1.81
C ARG A 40 -7.68 6.02 -1.28
N CYS A 41 -8.18 6.71 -0.25
CA CYS A 41 -9.52 6.44 0.30
C CYS A 41 -10.60 6.65 -0.77
N SER A 42 -10.49 7.71 -1.57
CA SER A 42 -11.43 7.99 -2.66
C SER A 42 -11.38 6.92 -3.74
N ALA A 43 -10.20 6.47 -4.15
CA ALA A 43 -10.03 5.39 -5.11
C ALA A 43 -10.61 4.06 -4.60
N LEU A 44 -10.33 3.69 -3.36
CA LEU A 44 -10.91 2.49 -2.73
C LEU A 44 -12.43 2.59 -2.59
N ALA A 45 -12.97 3.77 -2.27
CA ALA A 45 -14.41 3.97 -2.17
C ALA A 45 -15.09 3.83 -3.53
N ALA A 46 -14.49 4.38 -4.59
CA ALA A 46 -14.98 4.24 -5.96
C ALA A 46 -14.96 2.77 -6.42
N GLU A 47 -13.85 2.06 -6.20
CA GLU A 47 -13.74 0.63 -6.50
C GLU A 47 -14.77 -0.22 -5.74
N ASN A 48 -14.97 0.05 -4.45
CA ASN A 48 -15.99 -0.62 -3.64
C ASN A 48 -17.42 -0.34 -4.11
N ALA A 49 -17.69 0.87 -4.62
CA ALA A 49 -18.99 1.20 -5.21
C ALA A 49 -19.21 0.39 -6.51
N GLY A 50 -18.18 0.25 -7.34
CA GLY A 50 -18.23 -0.53 -8.56
C GLY A 50 -18.38 -2.03 -8.33
N LEU A 51 -17.69 -2.59 -7.33
CA LEU A 51 -17.88 -3.98 -6.91
C LEU A 51 -19.31 -4.28 -6.42
N LYS A 52 -20.04 -3.28 -5.93
CA LYS A 52 -21.45 -3.42 -5.52
C LYS A 52 -22.43 -3.22 -6.68
N SER A 53 -21.96 -2.78 -7.85
CA SER A 53 -22.77 -2.43 -9.00
C SER A 53 -22.69 -3.48 -10.11
N ILE A 54 -23.71 -4.35 -10.19
CA ILE A 54 -23.87 -5.33 -11.28
C ILE A 54 -23.87 -4.66 -12.66
N GLN A 55 -24.33 -3.41 -12.74
CA GLN A 55 -24.36 -2.66 -14.00
C GLN A 55 -22.97 -2.25 -14.48
N GLU A 56 -22.03 -1.98 -13.58
CA GLU A 56 -20.62 -1.73 -13.96
C GLU A 56 -19.95 -3.02 -14.47
N TRP A 57 -20.26 -4.16 -13.86
CA TRP A 57 -19.77 -5.47 -14.32
C TRP A 57 -20.30 -5.79 -15.73
N ALA A 58 -21.55 -5.42 -16.03
CA ALA A 58 -22.16 -5.60 -17.35
C ALA A 58 -21.49 -4.77 -18.45
N VAL A 59 -20.93 -3.61 -18.11
CA VAL A 59 -20.23 -2.72 -19.05
C VAL A 59 -18.76 -3.10 -19.23
N ALA A 60 -18.14 -3.73 -18.22
CA ALA A 60 -16.72 -4.12 -18.21
C ALA A 60 -16.40 -5.42 -19.00
N ASP A 61 -17.26 -5.86 -19.93
CA ASP A 61 -17.12 -7.12 -20.69
C ASP A 61 -17.07 -8.43 -19.86
N VAL A 62 -17.11 -8.36 -18.54
CA VAL A 62 -17.10 -9.50 -17.61
C VAL A 62 -18.21 -10.50 -17.96
N PHE A 63 -19.45 -10.01 -18.16
CA PHE A 63 -20.57 -10.86 -18.55
C PHE A 63 -20.41 -11.53 -19.92
N LYS A 64 -19.66 -10.92 -20.85
CA LYS A 64 -19.39 -11.55 -22.16
C LYS A 64 -18.44 -12.73 -22.01
N THR A 65 -17.44 -12.63 -21.14
CA THR A 65 -16.51 -13.72 -20.85
C THR A 65 -17.23 -14.88 -20.17
N GLY A 66 -18.08 -14.59 -19.19
CA GLY A 66 -18.95 -15.60 -18.54
C GLY A 66 -19.88 -16.30 -19.54
N ALA A 67 -20.57 -15.54 -20.39
CA ALA A 67 -21.47 -16.10 -21.40
C ALA A 67 -20.72 -17.02 -22.39
N LYS A 68 -19.52 -16.64 -22.85
CA LYS A 68 -18.69 -17.50 -23.70
C LYS A 68 -18.30 -18.79 -22.99
N ARG A 69 -17.92 -18.70 -21.70
CA ARG A 69 -17.58 -19.88 -20.89
C ARG A 69 -18.78 -20.81 -20.79
N PHE A 70 -19.94 -20.27 -20.45
CA PHE A 70 -21.21 -21.00 -20.34
C PHE A 70 -21.55 -21.78 -21.61
N GLU A 71 -21.53 -21.12 -22.77
CA GLU A 71 -21.81 -21.79 -24.05
C GLU A 71 -20.78 -22.88 -24.37
N SER A 72 -19.51 -22.67 -24.00
CA SER A 72 -18.44 -23.65 -24.23
C SER A 72 -18.59 -24.90 -23.36
N THR A 73 -18.89 -24.75 -22.07
CA THR A 73 -19.12 -25.90 -21.17
C THR A 73 -20.39 -26.65 -21.52
N LYS A 74 -21.45 -25.94 -21.91
CA LYS A 74 -22.69 -26.56 -22.41
C LYS A 74 -22.43 -27.39 -23.68
N ALA A 75 -21.66 -26.85 -24.62
CA ALA A 75 -21.27 -27.58 -25.83
C ALA A 75 -20.41 -28.83 -25.53
N ALA A 76 -19.68 -28.84 -24.42
CA ALA A 76 -18.90 -29.99 -23.96
C ALA A 76 -19.73 -31.05 -23.19
N GLY A 77 -21.04 -30.86 -23.04
CA GLY A 77 -21.96 -31.85 -22.48
C GLY A 77 -22.06 -31.87 -20.96
N PHE A 78 -21.55 -30.83 -20.29
CA PHE A 78 -21.73 -30.65 -18.85
C PHE A 78 -23.17 -30.19 -18.52
N ASP A 79 -23.63 -30.50 -17.31
CA ASP A 79 -24.90 -30.02 -16.78
C ASP A 79 -24.93 -28.48 -16.72
N THR A 80 -26.11 -27.92 -16.92
CA THR A 80 -26.43 -26.51 -16.76
C THR A 80 -25.96 -25.89 -15.44
N ASP A 81 -26.08 -26.59 -14.30
CA ASP A 81 -25.63 -26.05 -13.00
C ASP A 81 -24.10 -25.91 -12.96
N ASP A 82 -23.36 -26.93 -13.40
CA ASP A 82 -21.89 -26.88 -13.52
C ASP A 82 -21.44 -25.80 -14.52
N CYS A 83 -22.17 -25.64 -15.62
CA CYS A 83 -21.89 -24.61 -16.62
C CYS A 83 -22.05 -23.20 -16.05
N LEU A 84 -23.08 -22.95 -15.24
CA LEU A 84 -23.33 -21.65 -14.61
C LEU A 84 -22.27 -21.33 -13.56
N HIS A 85 -21.91 -22.31 -12.73
CA HIS A 85 -20.85 -22.16 -11.73
C HIS A 85 -19.52 -21.74 -12.38
N ASP A 86 -19.08 -22.47 -13.42
CA ASP A 86 -17.84 -22.18 -14.13
C ASP A 86 -17.87 -20.81 -14.82
N ALA A 87 -19.00 -20.44 -15.41
CA ALA A 87 -19.17 -19.13 -16.02
C ALA A 87 -19.04 -18.00 -15.00
N VAL A 88 -19.66 -18.15 -13.82
CA VAL A 88 -19.56 -17.17 -12.74
C VAL A 88 -18.14 -17.09 -12.18
N LEU A 89 -17.44 -18.20 -12.03
CA LEU A 89 -16.06 -18.21 -11.54
C LEU A 89 -15.11 -17.46 -12.49
N VAL A 90 -15.27 -17.65 -13.80
CA VAL A 90 -14.51 -16.90 -14.81
C VAL A 90 -14.87 -15.41 -14.75
N MET A 91 -16.15 -15.06 -14.61
CA MET A 91 -16.56 -13.66 -14.45
C MET A 91 -15.90 -13.00 -13.23
N LEU A 92 -15.91 -13.66 -12.09
CA LEU A 92 -15.30 -13.13 -10.87
C LEU A 92 -13.78 -12.98 -10.99
N SER A 93 -13.11 -13.88 -11.73
CA SER A 93 -11.66 -13.81 -11.97
C SER A 93 -11.23 -12.62 -12.84
N GLU A 94 -12.13 -12.09 -13.68
CA GLU A 94 -11.87 -10.92 -14.54
C GLU A 94 -12.10 -9.59 -13.83
N LEU A 95 -12.70 -9.60 -12.63
CA LEU A 95 -12.88 -8.38 -11.83
C LEU A 95 -11.53 -7.93 -11.27
N GLN A 96 -11.01 -6.84 -11.81
CA GLN A 96 -9.79 -6.22 -11.33
C GLN A 96 -10.09 -5.26 -10.17
N THR A 97 -9.22 -5.28 -9.15
CA THR A 97 -9.30 -4.41 -7.97
C THR A 97 -8.00 -3.65 -7.74
N PRO A 98 -7.54 -2.83 -8.71
CA PRO A 98 -6.23 -2.21 -8.68
C PRO A 98 -5.99 -1.31 -7.45
N ALA A 99 -7.03 -0.64 -6.94
CA ALA A 99 -6.88 0.19 -5.73
C ALA A 99 -6.67 -0.69 -4.49
N THR A 100 -7.39 -1.80 -4.38
CA THR A 100 -7.19 -2.80 -3.33
C THR A 100 -5.82 -3.48 -3.44
N ASP A 101 -5.40 -3.85 -4.65
CA ASP A 101 -4.10 -4.50 -4.89
C ASP A 101 -2.94 -3.58 -4.50
N ALA A 102 -3.00 -2.31 -4.91
CA ALA A 102 -2.04 -1.29 -4.49
C ALA A 102 -2.04 -1.06 -2.97
N PHE A 103 -3.23 -1.10 -2.33
CA PHE A 103 -3.33 -1.00 -0.88
C PHE A 103 -2.66 -2.19 -0.18
N LEU A 104 -2.93 -3.42 -0.62
CA LEU A 104 -2.34 -4.63 -0.07
C LEU A 104 -0.83 -4.69 -0.29
N ALA A 105 -0.33 -4.18 -1.41
CA ALA A 105 1.10 -4.02 -1.65
C ALA A 105 1.75 -3.13 -0.61
N GLU A 106 1.12 -2.01 -0.29
CA GLU A 106 1.61 -1.09 0.73
C GLU A 106 1.57 -1.70 2.13
N VAL A 107 0.56 -2.52 2.43
CA VAL A 107 0.49 -3.28 3.69
C VAL A 107 1.62 -4.32 3.76
N ARG A 108 1.88 -5.06 2.69
CA ARG A 108 3.03 -6.00 2.63
C ARG A 108 4.37 -5.29 2.77
N ALA A 109 4.48 -4.09 2.22
CA ALA A 109 5.65 -3.23 2.32
C ALA A 109 5.76 -2.47 3.65
N HIS A 110 4.72 -2.49 4.49
CA HIS A 110 4.61 -1.65 5.68
C HIS A 110 5.72 -1.95 6.71
N ASP A 111 5.93 -3.24 7.02
CA ASP A 111 6.84 -3.65 8.08
C ASP A 111 8.31 -3.35 7.75
N LEU A 112 8.65 -3.27 6.47
CA LEU A 112 9.96 -2.82 6.02
C LEU A 112 10.23 -1.36 6.43
N ASN A 113 9.21 -0.52 6.60
CA ASN A 113 9.41 0.84 7.10
C ASN A 113 9.89 0.84 8.56
N ALA A 114 9.31 -0.01 9.41
CA ALA A 114 9.75 -0.15 10.79
C ALA A 114 11.18 -0.72 10.87
N PHE A 115 11.47 -1.74 10.05
CA PHE A 115 12.82 -2.32 9.93
C PHE A 115 13.87 -1.30 9.48
N ILE A 116 13.56 -0.48 8.47
CA ILE A 116 14.43 0.59 7.98
C ILE A 116 14.66 1.64 9.06
N ARG A 117 13.61 2.06 9.78
CA ARG A 117 13.72 3.04 10.88
C ARG A 117 14.62 2.53 11.99
N HIS A 118 14.48 1.26 12.38
CA HIS A 118 15.32 0.64 13.41
C HIS A 118 16.82 0.71 13.06
N HIS A 119 17.20 0.29 11.86
CA HIS A 119 18.59 0.31 11.41
C HIS A 119 19.09 1.73 11.16
N SER A 120 18.22 2.66 10.74
CA SER A 120 18.59 4.07 10.61
C SER A 120 18.93 4.66 11.97
N ALA A 121 18.12 4.39 13.00
CA ALA A 121 18.41 4.80 14.37
C ALA A 121 19.68 4.13 14.93
N GLU A 122 19.96 2.87 14.58
CA GLU A 122 21.22 2.21 14.95
C GLU A 122 22.43 2.92 14.34
N LEU A 123 22.36 3.27 13.05
CA LEU A 123 23.41 4.01 12.35
C LEU A 123 23.63 5.38 12.98
N ASP A 124 22.55 6.12 13.25
CA ASP A 124 22.61 7.44 13.87
C ASP A 124 23.22 7.37 15.28
N ALA A 125 22.86 6.36 16.06
CA ALA A 125 23.43 6.13 17.39
C ALA A 125 24.92 5.79 17.31
N HIS A 126 25.34 4.98 16.34
CA HIS A 126 26.75 4.64 16.12
C HIS A 126 27.59 5.89 15.82
N ILE A 127 27.12 6.74 14.91
CA ILE A 127 27.79 8.00 14.55
C ILE A 127 27.84 8.96 15.76
N LYS A 128 26.74 9.11 16.50
CA LYS A 128 26.69 9.95 17.72
C LYS A 128 27.68 9.48 18.79
N ASN A 129 27.96 8.18 18.86
CA ASN A 129 28.89 7.59 19.82
C ASN A 129 30.35 7.57 19.33
N GLY A 130 30.69 8.34 18.29
CA GLY A 130 32.05 8.50 17.79
C GLY A 130 32.46 7.50 16.70
N GLY A 131 31.51 6.72 16.17
CA GLY A 131 31.72 5.88 14.99
C GLY A 131 32.00 6.71 13.73
N GLU A 132 32.82 6.18 12.82
CA GLU A 132 33.14 6.86 11.57
C GLU A 132 32.06 6.60 10.52
N GLN A 133 31.77 7.59 9.67
CA GLN A 133 30.73 7.47 8.64
C GLN A 133 30.95 6.28 7.69
N PHE A 134 32.20 5.89 7.45
CA PHE A 134 32.56 4.85 6.48
C PHE A 134 33.34 3.69 7.10
N ASP A 135 33.25 3.53 8.43
CA ASP A 135 33.74 2.30 9.04
C ASP A 135 32.91 1.08 8.61
N GLU A 136 33.46 -0.11 8.86
CA GLU A 136 32.85 -1.38 8.47
C GLU A 136 31.40 -1.53 8.97
N LYS A 137 31.12 -1.07 10.20
CA LYS A 137 29.77 -1.15 10.78
C LYS A 137 28.81 -0.20 10.07
N SER A 138 29.20 1.05 9.83
CA SER A 138 28.38 2.04 9.15
C SER A 138 28.07 1.63 7.71
N VAL A 139 29.06 1.08 7.00
CA VAL A 139 28.86 0.56 5.64
C VAL A 139 27.87 -0.60 5.64
N ARG A 140 28.01 -1.57 6.56
CA ARG A 140 27.06 -2.69 6.68
C ARG A 140 25.63 -2.24 6.96
N ILE A 141 25.43 -1.34 7.92
CA ILE A 141 24.08 -0.88 8.28
C ILE A 141 23.44 -0.13 7.10
N ARG A 142 24.21 0.71 6.39
CA ARG A 142 23.71 1.36 5.17
C ARG A 142 23.29 0.36 4.10
N ASP A 143 24.07 -0.68 3.88
CA ASP A 143 23.76 -1.71 2.88
C ASP A 143 22.43 -2.44 3.21
N ILE A 144 22.21 -2.75 4.49
CA ILE A 144 20.93 -3.30 4.98
C ILE A 144 19.77 -2.33 4.71
N ILE A 145 19.93 -1.04 5.05
CA ILE A 145 18.91 -0.02 4.83
C ILE A 145 18.58 0.12 3.34
N VAL A 146 19.59 0.17 2.48
CA VAL A 146 19.42 0.30 1.02
C VAL A 146 18.72 -0.94 0.45
N SER A 147 19.17 -2.14 0.84
CA SER A 147 18.56 -3.40 0.40
C SER A 147 17.09 -3.50 0.82
N ALA A 148 16.77 -3.14 2.06
CA ALA A 148 15.38 -3.12 2.54
C ALA A 148 14.52 -2.11 1.78
N ARG A 149 15.06 -0.92 1.44
CA ARG A 149 14.36 0.07 0.60
C ARG A 149 14.07 -0.47 -0.79
N LEU A 150 15.06 -1.10 -1.44
CA LEU A 150 14.90 -1.69 -2.77
C LEU A 150 13.85 -2.80 -2.76
N PHE A 151 13.91 -3.69 -1.77
CA PHE A 151 12.94 -4.77 -1.64
C PHE A 151 11.52 -4.25 -1.39
N ARG A 152 11.37 -3.21 -0.56
CA ARG A 152 10.09 -2.53 -0.34
C ARG A 152 9.49 -1.98 -1.64
N GLU A 153 10.31 -1.32 -2.47
CA GLU A 153 9.84 -0.82 -3.76
C GLU A 153 9.52 -1.95 -4.74
N GLN A 154 10.21 -3.09 -4.66
CA GLN A 154 9.88 -4.26 -5.47
C GLN A 154 8.49 -4.82 -5.13
N ILE A 155 8.17 -4.98 -3.83
CA ILE A 155 6.83 -5.41 -3.38
C ILE A 155 5.72 -4.50 -3.92
N ARG A 156 5.97 -3.19 -3.96
CA ARG A 156 5.03 -2.20 -4.49
C ARG A 156 4.82 -2.35 -6.00
N LYS A 157 5.88 -2.64 -6.75
CA LYS A 157 5.83 -2.80 -8.22
C LYS A 157 5.16 -4.09 -8.66
N GLU A 158 5.40 -5.20 -7.96
CA GLU A 158 4.81 -6.51 -8.28
C GLU A 158 3.28 -6.53 -8.14
N ALA A 159 2.69 -5.61 -7.39
CA ALA A 159 1.25 -5.49 -7.25
C ALA A 159 0.58 -4.61 -8.33
N ALA A 160 1.36 -3.96 -9.19
CA ALA A 160 0.85 -3.14 -10.30
C ALA A 160 0.88 -3.87 -11.64
N GLN A 161 1.22 -5.17 -11.65
CA GLN A 161 1.23 -6.08 -12.81
C GLN A 161 0.02 -7.00 -12.76
#